data_AF-A0A381NDG8-F1
#
_entry.id   AF-A0A381NDG8-F1
#
_cell.length_a   1.000
_cell.length_b   1.000
_cell.length_c   1.000
_cell.angle_alpha   90.00
_cell.angle_beta   90.00
_cell.angle_gamma   90.00
#
_symmetry.space_group_name_H-M   'P 1'
#
loop_
_entity.id
_entity.type
_entity.pdbx_description
1 polymer ?
#
loop_
_entity_poly.entity_id
_entity_poly.type
_entity_poly.pdbx_seq_one_letter_code
_entity_poly.pdbx_strand_id
1 'polypeptide(L)'
;MDAAIRLMSRRQPSTISGRDLAAEAGVNYGLVHYYFDSARDLMLEARRRHGSWLVEDLMEGGTRPLAVEVALEDRRIFGFMAHVALDDAYRDPRAPHPALDAMLDLVRGADPDGDPAHHRATIAAIALLLLGWPIFVEHIAHSLGLDPEGDHDRIRSRFLGVVLSLYASVGLEVDG
;
A
#
# COMPACT_ATOMS: atom_id res chain seq x y z
N MET A 1 -3.21 -6.42 -17.12
CA MET A 1 -3.33 -6.06 -15.69
C MET A 1 -2.09 -5.32 -15.21
N ASP A 2 -0.89 -5.88 -15.39
CA ASP A 2 0.36 -5.25 -14.90
C ASP A 2 0.61 -3.84 -15.45
N ALA A 3 0.25 -3.58 -16.70
CA ALA A 3 0.29 -2.24 -17.29
C ALA A 3 -0.58 -1.24 -16.51
N ALA A 4 -1.78 -1.65 -16.07
CA ALA A 4 -2.65 -0.80 -15.26
C ALA A 4 -2.02 -0.53 -13.89
N ILE A 5 -1.49 -1.55 -13.21
CA ILE A 5 -0.78 -1.40 -11.93
C ILE A 5 0.41 -0.42 -12.07
N ARG A 6 1.21 -0.56 -13.13
CA ARG A 6 2.31 0.37 -13.41
C ARG A 6 1.83 1.80 -13.64
N LEU A 7 0.77 2.01 -14.41
CA LEU A 7 0.24 3.36 -14.63
C LEU A 7 -0.35 3.98 -13.36
N MET A 8 -1.11 3.20 -12.58
CA MET A 8 -1.68 3.63 -11.31
C MET A 8 -0.60 3.95 -10.27
N SER A 9 0.58 3.33 -10.37
CA SER A 9 1.73 3.71 -9.53
C SER A 9 2.28 5.12 -9.81
N ARG A 10 1.94 5.69 -10.97
CA ARG A 10 2.48 6.98 -11.46
C ARG A 10 1.43 8.09 -11.59
N ARG A 11 0.14 7.74 -11.67
CA ARG A 11 -0.95 8.67 -11.95
C ARG A 11 -2.25 8.23 -11.26
N GLN A 12 -3.12 9.19 -10.95
CA GLN A 12 -4.48 8.92 -10.47
C GLN A 12 -5.27 8.08 -11.49
N PRO A 13 -6.00 7.03 -11.07
CA PRO A 13 -6.69 6.12 -12.00
C PRO A 13 -7.64 6.82 -12.98
N SER A 14 -8.40 7.82 -12.52
CA SER A 14 -9.34 8.61 -13.34
C SER A 14 -8.67 9.41 -14.47
N THR A 15 -7.36 9.63 -14.39
CA THR A 15 -6.58 10.33 -15.44
C THR A 15 -6.02 9.39 -16.51
N ILE A 16 -6.22 8.07 -16.37
CA ILE A 16 -5.69 7.06 -17.28
C ILE A 16 -6.75 6.69 -18.32
N SER A 17 -6.46 6.93 -19.59
CA SER A 17 -7.35 6.52 -20.68
C SER A 17 -7.11 5.06 -21.10
N GLY A 18 -8.07 4.46 -21.81
CA GLY A 18 -7.85 3.15 -22.43
C GLY A 18 -6.73 3.15 -23.50
N ARG A 19 -6.40 4.31 -24.09
CA ARG A 19 -5.26 4.44 -25.01
C ARG A 19 -3.93 4.44 -24.25
N ASP A 20 -3.85 5.11 -23.11
CA ASP A 20 -2.68 5.03 -22.22
C ASP A 20 -2.39 3.59 -21.83
N LEU A 21 -3.44 2.83 -21.47
CA LEU A 21 -3.36 1.41 -21.13
C LEU A 21 -2.84 0.57 -22.28
N ALA A 22 -3.40 0.76 -23.48
CA ALA A 22 -2.97 0.04 -24.67
C ALA A 22 -1.49 0.30 -24.99
N ALA A 23 -1.06 1.57 -24.87
CA ALA A 23 0.32 1.97 -25.06
C ALA A 23 1.26 1.35 -24.02
N GLU A 24 0.94 1.42 -22.72
CA GLU A 24 1.75 0.82 -21.66
C GLU A 24 1.82 -0.72 -21.76
N ALA A 25 0.75 -1.36 -22.24
CA ALA A 25 0.70 -2.80 -22.44
C ALA A 25 1.33 -3.27 -23.75
N GLY A 26 1.64 -2.36 -24.69
CA GLY A 26 2.14 -2.72 -26.02
C GLY A 26 1.10 -3.45 -26.89
N VAL A 27 -0.19 -3.18 -26.70
CA VAL A 27 -1.30 -3.84 -27.42
C VAL A 27 -2.14 -2.85 -28.20
N ASN A 28 -2.95 -3.38 -29.13
CA ASN A 28 -3.94 -2.55 -29.84
C ASN A 28 -5.08 -2.13 -28.89
N TYR A 29 -5.54 -0.88 -28.99
CA TYR A 29 -6.64 -0.34 -28.19
C TYR A 29 -7.94 -1.16 -28.25
N GLY A 30 -8.26 -1.76 -29.40
CA GLY A 30 -9.42 -2.63 -29.54
C GLY A 30 -9.36 -3.87 -28.65
N LEU A 31 -8.16 -4.35 -28.30
CA LEU A 31 -7.97 -5.49 -27.40
C LEU A 31 -8.34 -5.13 -25.95
N VAL A 32 -8.08 -3.89 -25.54
CA VAL A 32 -8.45 -3.40 -24.20
C VAL A 32 -9.98 -3.39 -24.05
N HIS A 33 -10.69 -2.89 -25.06
CA HIS A 33 -12.16 -2.91 -25.11
C HIS A 33 -12.76 -4.31 -25.21
N TYR A 34 -12.05 -5.26 -25.82
CA TYR A 34 -12.52 -6.64 -25.93
C TYR A 34 -12.53 -7.37 -24.57
N TYR A 35 -11.53 -7.13 -23.72
CA TYR A 35 -11.39 -7.83 -22.44
C TYR A 35 -12.03 -7.10 -21.24
N PHE A 36 -12.24 -5.79 -21.34
CA PHE A 36 -12.77 -4.99 -20.25
C PHE A 36 -13.87 -4.07 -20.76
N ASP A 37 -15.07 -4.21 -20.17
CA ASP A 37 -16.25 -3.39 -20.47
C ASP A 37 -15.97 -1.89 -20.29
N SER A 38 -15.10 -1.55 -19.33
CA SER A 38 -14.59 -0.19 -19.19
C SER A 38 -13.16 -0.15 -18.63
N ALA A 39 -12.45 0.94 -18.92
CA ALA A 39 -11.16 1.22 -18.29
C ALA A 39 -11.28 1.31 -16.76
N ARG A 40 -12.44 1.73 -16.23
CA ARG A 40 -12.71 1.78 -14.79
C ARG A 40 -12.71 0.39 -14.18
N ASP A 41 -13.38 -0.57 -14.79
CA ASP A 41 -13.47 -1.95 -14.27
C ASP A 41 -12.09 -2.62 -14.26
N LEU A 42 -11.30 -2.39 -15.31
CA LEU A 42 -9.90 -2.81 -15.36
C LEU A 42 -9.07 -2.24 -14.20
N MET A 43 -9.26 -0.97 -13.85
CA MET A 43 -8.51 -0.31 -12.77
C MET A 43 -8.95 -0.80 -11.38
N LEU A 44 -10.25 -1.07 -11.19
CA LEU A 44 -10.76 -1.70 -9.96
C LEU A 44 -10.17 -3.10 -9.77
N GLU A 45 -10.12 -3.89 -10.85
CA GLU A 45 -9.53 -5.22 -10.81
C GLU A 45 -8.00 -5.15 -10.61
N ALA A 46 -7.33 -4.15 -11.18
CA ALA A 46 -5.90 -3.90 -10.95
C ALA A 46 -5.62 -3.58 -9.47
N ARG A 47 -6.48 -2.76 -8.83
CA ARG A 47 -6.43 -2.50 -7.38
C ARG A 47 -6.62 -3.76 -6.56
N ARG A 48 -7.63 -4.58 -6.89
CA ARG A 48 -7.88 -5.84 -6.20
C ARG A 48 -6.67 -6.77 -6.30
N ARG A 49 -6.14 -6.95 -7.51
CA ARG A 49 -4.95 -7.79 -7.76
C ARG A 49 -3.71 -7.27 -7.04
N HIS A 50 -3.46 -5.96 -7.03
CA HIS A 50 -2.34 -5.38 -6.29
C HIS A 50 -2.47 -5.66 -4.79
N GLY A 51 -3.67 -5.51 -4.23
CA GLY A 51 -3.95 -5.87 -2.84
C GLY A 51 -3.70 -7.36 -2.55
N SER A 52 -4.18 -8.26 -3.41
CA SER A 52 -3.93 -9.71 -3.28
C SER A 52 -2.44 -10.06 -3.37
N TRP A 53 -1.71 -9.40 -4.27
CA TRP A 53 -0.27 -9.57 -4.39
C TRP A 53 0.48 -9.17 -3.10
N LEU A 54 0.09 -8.07 -2.46
CA LEU A 54 0.66 -7.69 -1.15
C LEU A 54 0.42 -8.79 -0.10
N VAL A 55 -0.77 -9.38 -0.08
CA VAL A 55 -1.11 -10.45 0.85
C VAL A 55 -0.30 -11.71 0.58
N GLU A 56 -0.19 -12.11 -0.69
CA GLU A 56 0.53 -13.32 -1.10
C GLU A 56 2.04 -13.18 -0.86
N ASP A 57 2.64 -12.09 -1.36
CA ASP A 57 4.10 -11.98 -1.48
C ASP A 57 4.76 -11.22 -0.33
N LEU A 58 4.04 -10.31 0.35
CA LEU A 58 4.59 -9.50 1.45
C LEU A 58 3.99 -9.82 2.82
N MET A 59 2.96 -10.66 2.89
CA MET A 59 2.31 -11.08 4.14
C MET A 59 2.25 -12.60 4.31
N GLU A 60 2.99 -13.35 3.49
CA GLU A 60 3.03 -14.82 3.51
C GLU A 60 1.62 -15.44 3.46
N GLY A 61 0.83 -15.02 2.46
CA GLY A 61 -0.57 -15.43 2.31
C GLY A 61 -1.50 -14.90 3.41
N GLY A 62 -1.11 -13.82 4.10
CA GLY A 62 -1.85 -13.23 5.21
C GLY A 62 -1.59 -13.89 6.56
N THR A 63 -0.56 -14.71 6.67
CA THR A 63 -0.17 -15.37 7.94
C THR A 63 0.85 -14.57 8.75
N ARG A 64 1.51 -13.59 8.12
CA ARG A 64 2.44 -12.66 8.78
C ARG A 64 2.06 -11.21 8.49
N PRO A 65 2.44 -10.27 9.37
CA PRO A 65 2.34 -8.84 9.08
C PRO A 65 3.06 -8.47 7.78
N LEU A 66 2.67 -7.33 7.20
CA LEU A 66 3.33 -6.79 6.01
C LEU A 66 4.83 -6.64 6.27
N ALA A 67 5.67 -7.24 5.43
CA ALA A 67 7.12 -7.09 5.46
C ALA A 67 7.50 -5.61 5.23
N VAL A 68 7.64 -4.87 6.33
CA VAL A 68 7.74 -3.40 6.32
C VAL A 68 9.00 -2.95 5.61
N GLU A 69 10.11 -3.66 5.82
CA GLU A 69 11.41 -3.39 5.23
C GLU A 69 11.35 -3.40 3.71
N VAL A 70 10.66 -4.40 3.14
CA VAL A 70 10.47 -4.56 1.70
C VAL A 70 9.49 -3.52 1.17
N ALA A 71 8.38 -3.28 1.89
CA ALA A 71 7.40 -2.29 1.51
C ALA A 71 8.04 -0.89 1.40
N LEU A 72 8.91 -0.50 2.34
CA LEU A 72 9.60 0.80 2.37
C LEU A 72 10.56 1.02 1.19
N GLU A 73 11.07 -0.05 0.57
CA GLU A 73 12.00 0.06 -0.56
C GLU A 73 11.29 0.22 -1.91
N ASP A 74 10.03 -0.19 -2.02
CA ASP A 74 9.31 -0.17 -3.29
C ASP A 74 8.42 1.08 -3.46
N ARG A 75 8.99 2.12 -4.07
CA ARG A 75 8.26 3.35 -4.45
C ARG A 75 6.99 3.11 -5.26
N ARG A 76 6.85 1.98 -5.96
CA ARG A 76 5.67 1.67 -6.79
C ARG A 76 4.46 1.30 -5.93
N ILE A 77 4.67 0.61 -4.81
CA ILE A 77 3.61 0.27 -3.85
C ILE A 77 2.99 1.56 -3.31
N PHE A 78 3.84 2.49 -2.90
CA PHE A 78 3.41 3.79 -2.38
C PHE A 78 2.74 4.66 -3.42
N GLY A 79 3.35 4.80 -4.60
CA GLY A 79 2.76 5.55 -5.70
C GLY A 79 1.37 5.02 -6.04
N PHE A 80 1.20 3.69 -6.06
CA PHE A 80 -0.10 3.08 -6.35
C PHE A 80 -1.14 3.47 -5.30
N MET A 81 -0.81 3.27 -4.02
CA MET A 81 -1.74 3.54 -2.93
C MET A 81 -2.08 5.02 -2.81
N ALA A 82 -1.10 5.92 -2.96
CA ALA A 82 -1.32 7.37 -2.90
C ALA A 82 -2.25 7.85 -4.03
N HIS A 83 -2.00 7.43 -5.27
CA HIS A 83 -2.83 7.82 -6.40
C HIS A 83 -4.26 7.27 -6.31
N VAL A 84 -4.44 6.05 -5.80
CA VAL A 84 -5.78 5.49 -5.52
C VAL A 84 -6.48 6.24 -4.40
N ALA A 85 -5.78 6.61 -3.32
CA ALA A 85 -6.37 7.31 -2.17
C ALA A 85 -6.82 8.74 -2.52
N LEU A 86 -6.12 9.40 -3.45
CA LEU A 86 -6.46 10.74 -3.93
C LEU A 86 -7.60 10.76 -4.95
N ASP A 87 -8.01 9.60 -5.46
CA ASP A 87 -9.07 9.50 -6.47
C ASP A 87 -10.42 9.26 -5.80
N ASP A 88 -11.31 10.27 -5.88
CA ASP A 88 -12.64 10.22 -5.26
C ASP A 88 -13.48 9.03 -5.74
N ALA A 89 -13.23 8.53 -6.97
CA ALA A 89 -13.92 7.37 -7.51
C ALA A 89 -13.63 6.06 -6.76
N TYR A 90 -12.59 6.04 -5.91
CA TYR A 90 -12.10 4.89 -5.17
C TYR A 90 -12.35 4.97 -3.65
N ARG A 91 -13.11 5.99 -3.20
CA ARG A 91 -13.50 6.20 -1.80
C ARG A 91 -14.71 5.39 -1.34
N ASP A 92 -15.20 4.42 -2.11
CA ASP A 92 -16.28 3.54 -1.65
C ASP A 92 -15.81 2.75 -0.42
N PRO A 93 -16.39 2.99 0.78
CA PRO A 93 -15.98 2.31 2.00
C PRO A 93 -16.31 0.81 2.01
N ARG A 94 -17.10 0.32 1.03
CA ARG A 94 -17.42 -1.10 0.87
C ARG A 94 -16.49 -1.81 -0.09
N ALA A 95 -15.62 -1.09 -0.81
CA ALA A 95 -14.69 -1.71 -1.72
C ALA A 95 -13.70 -2.60 -0.94
N PRO A 96 -13.41 -3.83 -1.41
CA PRO A 96 -12.49 -4.73 -0.71
C PRO A 96 -11.09 -4.12 -0.64
N HIS A 97 -10.39 -4.34 0.49
CA HIS A 97 -9.04 -3.85 0.73
C HIS A 97 -8.17 -5.00 1.22
N PRO A 98 -7.79 -5.97 0.34
CA PRO A 98 -7.23 -7.25 0.75
C PRO A 98 -6.08 -7.16 1.76
N ALA A 99 -5.13 -6.24 1.56
CA ALA A 99 -4.01 -6.05 2.47
C ALA A 99 -4.44 -5.51 3.86
N LEU A 100 -5.35 -4.53 3.90
CA LEU A 100 -5.86 -3.98 5.17
C LEU A 100 -6.75 -5.00 5.90
N ASP A 101 -7.56 -5.75 5.14
CA ASP A 101 -8.42 -6.80 5.67
C ASP A 101 -7.57 -7.92 6.29
N ALA A 102 -6.51 -8.37 5.60
CA ALA A 102 -5.57 -9.37 6.12
C ALA A 102 -4.82 -8.87 7.36
N MET A 103 -4.37 -7.60 7.39
CA MET A 103 -3.76 -7.00 8.58
C MET A 103 -4.73 -6.99 9.76
N LEU A 104 -6.00 -6.69 9.51
CA LEU A 104 -7.03 -6.67 10.55
C LEU A 104 -7.37 -8.06 11.08
N ASP A 105 -7.38 -9.06 10.23
CA ASP A 105 -7.62 -10.45 10.63
C ASP A 105 -6.45 -10.99 11.47
N LEU A 106 -5.20 -10.65 11.13
CA LEU A 106 -4.02 -10.95 11.96
C LEU A 106 -4.13 -10.33 13.35
N VAL A 107 -4.45 -9.03 13.42
CA VAL A 107 -4.61 -8.32 14.69
C VAL A 107 -5.72 -8.94 15.54
N ARG A 108 -6.87 -9.24 14.95
CA ARG A 108 -7.98 -9.91 15.66
C ARG A 108 -7.63 -11.30 16.15
N GLY A 109 -6.79 -12.03 15.41
CA GLY A 109 -6.30 -13.34 15.82
C GLY A 109 -5.33 -13.26 17.00
N ALA A 110 -4.45 -12.26 17.00
CA ALA A 110 -3.45 -12.04 18.03
C ALA A 110 -4.02 -11.43 19.32
N ASP A 111 -5.05 -10.60 19.21
CA ASP A 111 -5.72 -9.92 20.32
C ASP A 111 -7.26 -10.04 20.22
N PRO A 112 -7.84 -11.23 20.47
CA PRO A 112 -9.27 -11.48 20.25
C PRO A 112 -10.21 -10.68 21.14
N ASP A 113 -9.76 -10.35 22.36
CA ASP A 113 -10.52 -9.61 23.37
C ASP A 113 -10.20 -8.09 23.37
N GLY A 114 -9.34 -7.66 22.46
CA GLY A 114 -8.90 -6.27 22.34
C GLY A 114 -9.98 -5.31 21.85
N ASP A 115 -9.72 -4.01 22.02
CA ASP A 115 -10.62 -2.96 21.54
C ASP A 115 -10.61 -2.89 19.99
N PRO A 116 -11.75 -3.15 19.32
CA PRO A 116 -11.82 -3.10 17.87
C PRO A 116 -11.54 -1.71 17.28
N ALA A 117 -11.73 -0.63 18.04
CA ALA A 117 -11.37 0.71 17.60
C ALA A 117 -9.83 0.89 17.63
N HIS A 118 -9.17 0.42 18.70
CA HIS A 118 -7.72 0.38 18.80
C HIS A 118 -7.06 -0.42 17.68
N HIS A 119 -7.59 -1.61 17.34
CA HIS A 119 -7.07 -2.44 16.24
C HIS A 119 -7.07 -1.68 14.89
N ARG A 120 -8.21 -1.07 14.54
CA ARG A 120 -8.35 -0.31 13.29
C ARG A 120 -7.47 0.94 13.29
N ALA A 121 -7.40 1.66 14.41
CA ALA A 121 -6.57 2.84 14.54
C ALA A 121 -5.08 2.50 14.38
N THR A 122 -4.64 1.36 14.92
CA THR A 122 -3.27 0.88 14.81
C THR A 122 -2.91 0.55 13.36
N ILE A 123 -3.77 -0.18 12.65
CA ILE A 123 -3.58 -0.49 11.22
C ILE A 123 -3.55 0.78 10.38
N ALA A 124 -4.45 1.72 10.66
CA ALA A 124 -4.46 3.02 9.98
C ALA A 124 -3.18 3.80 10.24
N ALA A 125 -2.67 3.83 11.47
CA ALA A 125 -1.42 4.48 11.83
C ALA A 125 -0.22 3.87 11.10
N ILE A 126 -0.14 2.53 11.06
CA ILE A 126 0.90 1.82 10.30
C ILE A 126 0.81 2.19 8.82
N ALA A 127 -0.36 2.07 8.19
CA ALA A 127 -0.53 2.40 6.79
C ALA A 127 -0.12 3.86 6.48
N LEU A 128 -0.51 4.82 7.32
CA LEU A 128 -0.15 6.23 7.17
C LEU A 128 1.36 6.46 7.29
N LEU A 129 2.02 5.83 8.26
CA LEU A 129 3.47 5.91 8.43
C LEU A 129 4.18 5.37 7.18
N LEU A 130 3.79 4.18 6.73
CA LEU A 130 4.38 3.56 5.55
C LEU A 130 4.20 4.45 4.31
N LEU A 131 2.98 4.92 4.05
CA LEU A 131 2.69 5.81 2.91
C LEU A 131 3.46 7.13 2.98
N GLY A 132 3.67 7.66 4.18
CA GLY A 132 4.38 8.91 4.40
C GLY A 132 5.90 8.82 4.20
N TRP A 133 6.50 7.68 4.51
CA TRP A 133 7.95 7.47 4.47
C TRP A 133 8.62 7.94 3.17
N PRO A 134 8.30 7.41 1.97
CA PRO A 134 9.03 7.74 0.75
C PRO A 134 8.86 9.19 0.28
N ILE A 135 7.85 9.90 0.81
CA ILE A 135 7.52 11.28 0.40
C ILE A 135 8.14 12.28 1.37
N PHE A 136 8.02 12.02 2.67
CA PHE A 136 8.26 13.03 3.69
C PHE A 136 9.53 12.83 4.49
N VAL A 137 10.15 11.63 4.47
CA VAL A 137 11.27 11.33 5.37
C VAL A 137 12.43 12.30 5.22
N GLU A 138 12.91 12.54 4.00
CA GLU A 138 14.05 13.42 3.74
C GLU A 138 13.74 14.87 4.14
N HIS A 139 12.56 15.35 3.76
CA HIS A 139 12.12 16.72 4.07
C HIS A 139 11.97 16.95 5.58
N ILE A 140 11.32 16.03 6.29
CA ILE A 140 11.11 16.13 7.74
C ILE A 140 12.44 15.95 8.48
N ALA A 141 13.26 14.97 8.11
CA ALA A 141 14.56 14.74 8.72
C ALA A 141 15.45 15.99 8.62
N HIS A 142 15.55 16.56 7.42
CA HIS A 142 16.29 17.80 7.20
C HIS A 142 15.74 18.96 8.04
N SER A 143 14.41 19.12 8.09
CA SER A 143 13.75 20.17 8.89
C SER A 143 13.98 20.02 10.40
N LEU A 144 14.29 18.81 10.86
CA LEU A 144 14.66 18.50 12.25
C LEU A 144 16.17 18.61 12.51
N GLY A 145 16.97 19.01 11.52
CA GLY A 145 18.42 19.13 11.63
C GLY A 145 19.18 17.81 11.52
N LEU A 146 18.55 16.75 10.99
CA LEU A 146 19.22 15.49 10.67
C LEU A 146 19.85 15.56 9.27
N ASP A 147 20.91 14.78 9.06
CA ASP A 147 21.48 14.55 7.73
C ASP A 147 20.79 13.34 7.09
N PRO A 148 19.88 13.51 6.11
CA PRO A 148 19.14 12.37 5.56
C PRO A 148 20.02 11.38 4.80
N GLU A 149 21.16 11.84 4.26
CA GLU A 149 22.11 10.98 3.54
C GLU A 149 23.01 10.26 4.54
N GLY A 150 23.62 11.00 5.47
CA GLY A 150 24.54 10.45 6.47
C GLY A 150 23.87 9.62 7.57
N ASP A 151 22.63 9.97 7.97
CA ASP A 151 21.87 9.25 9.00
C ASP A 151 20.83 8.26 8.41
N HIS A 152 20.81 8.03 7.08
CA HIS A 152 19.76 7.26 6.40
C HIS A 152 19.37 5.95 7.13
N ASP A 153 20.36 5.08 7.36
CA ASP A 153 20.14 3.78 7.99
C ASP A 153 19.65 3.91 9.44
N ARG A 154 20.13 4.93 10.17
CA ARG A 154 19.70 5.19 11.54
C ARG A 154 18.26 5.67 11.57
N ILE A 155 17.88 6.60 10.69
CA ILE A 155 16.51 7.10 10.57
C ILE A 155 15.57 5.94 10.20
N ARG A 156 15.97 5.13 9.21
CA ARG A 156 15.22 3.94 8.77
C ARG A 156 15.03 2.95 9.90
N SER A 157 16.08 2.59 10.62
CA SER A 157 16.01 1.66 11.75
C SER A 157 15.10 2.18 12.87
N ARG A 158 15.16 3.48 13.20
CA ARG A 158 14.29 4.07 14.22
C ARG A 158 12.83 4.12 13.78
N PHE A 159 12.57 4.43 12.51
CA PHE A 159 11.23 4.42 11.95
C PHE A 159 10.63 3.01 11.95
N LEU A 160 11.39 2.00 11.53
CA LEU A 160 10.99 0.60 11.60
C LEU A 160 10.64 0.20 13.04
N GLY A 161 11.48 0.53 14.01
CA GLY A 161 11.20 0.28 15.42
C GLY A 161 9.87 0.88 15.91
N VAL A 162 9.48 2.05 15.41
CA VAL A 162 8.17 2.66 15.72
C VAL A 162 7.03 1.84 15.09
N VAL A 163 7.15 1.45 13.82
CA VAL A 163 6.13 0.62 13.16
C VAL A 163 5.97 -0.73 13.86
N LEU A 164 7.09 -1.39 14.21
CA LEU A 164 7.07 -2.65 14.95
C LEU A 164 6.44 -2.50 16.35
N SER A 165 6.67 -1.37 17.03
CA SER A 165 6.02 -1.11 18.32
C SER A 165 4.49 -0.97 18.22
N LEU A 166 3.97 -0.52 17.07
CA LEU A 166 2.53 -0.47 16.81
C LEU A 166 1.95 -1.87 16.59
N TYR A 167 2.66 -2.76 15.90
CA TYR A 167 2.23 -4.17 15.81
C TYR A 167 2.23 -4.84 17.19
N ALA A 168 3.27 -4.61 17.99
CA ALA A 168 3.36 -5.16 19.33
C ALA A 168 2.23 -4.64 20.26
N SER A 169 1.74 -3.41 20.07
CA SER A 169 0.65 -2.87 20.90
C SER A 169 -0.69 -3.59 20.71
N VAL A 170 -0.81 -4.38 19.64
CA VAL A 170 -2.00 -5.21 19.33
C VAL A 170 -1.68 -6.70 19.31
N GLY A 171 -0.65 -7.11 20.07
CA GLY A 171 -0.32 -8.52 20.30
C GLY A 171 0.43 -9.20 19.15
N LEU A 172 0.78 -8.48 18.07
CA LEU A 172 1.56 -9.04 16.98
C LEU A 172 3.06 -8.88 17.25
N GLU A 173 3.71 -9.97 17.64
CA GLU A 173 5.17 -10.07 17.62
C GLU A 173 5.64 -10.25 16.18
N VAL A 174 6.40 -9.29 15.68
CA VAL A 174 7.01 -9.35 14.36
C VAL A 174 8.49 -9.62 14.56
N ASP A 175 8.97 -10.78 14.13
CA ASP A 175 10.42 -11.03 14.05
C ASP A 175 11.02 -9.98 13.10
N GLY A 176 12.02 -9.24 13.60
CA GLY A 176 12.75 -8.22 12.83
C GLY A 176 13.89 -8.78 11.98
#